data_AF-A0A2S9F618-F1
#
_entry.id   AF-A0A2S9F618-F1
#
_cell.length_a   1.000
_cell.length_b   1.000
_cell.length_c   1.000
_cell.angle_alpha   90.00
_cell.angle_beta   90.00
_cell.angle_gamma   90.00
#
_symmetry.space_group_name_H-M   'P 1'
#
loop_
_entity.id
_entity.type
_entity.pdbx_description
1 polymer ?
#
loop_
_entity_poly.entity_id
_entity_poly.type
_entity_poly.pdbx_seq_one_letter_code
_entity_poly.pdbx_strand_id
1 'polypeptide(L)' 'MLDLIYRVAVAAPKRIIAAAVVLMAVAGVLAAPVGSMLSAGGFTDPDAQSNQANRVLIDEFGRGFVNLNLLVTAA' A
#
# COMPACT_ATOMS: atom_id res chain seq x y z
N MET A 1 6.13 23.31 25.28
CA MET A 1 5.71 22.10 24.54
C MET A 1 6.83 21.06 24.47
N LEU A 2 8.06 21.43 24.10
CA LEU A 2 9.20 20.50 24.05
C LEU A 2 9.61 19.96 25.43
N ASP A 3 9.57 20.77 26.49
CA ASP A 3 9.90 20.31 27.86
C ASP A 3 8.96 19.21 28.39
N LEU A 4 7.71 19.21 27.95
CA LEU A 4 6.73 18.22 28.37
C LEU A 4 7.01 16.86 27.73
N ILE A 5 7.35 16.86 26.43
CA ILE A 5 7.79 15.68 25.69
C ILE A 5 9.11 15.17 26.27
N TYR A 6 10.05 16.07 26.58
CA TYR A 6 11.33 15.72 27.18
C TYR A 6 11.17 15.07 28.56
N ARG A 7 10.32 15.64 29.45
CA ARG A 7 10.04 15.04 30.75
C ARG A 7 9.37 13.67 30.63
N VAL A 8 8.42 13.50 29.73
CA VAL A 8 7.77 12.19 29.51
C VAL A 8 8.78 11.19 28.95
N ALA A 9 9.60 11.61 27.98
CA ALA A 9 10.67 10.81 27.37
C ALA A 9 11.70 10.29 28.38
N VAL A 10 12.13 11.15 29.30
CA VAL A 10 13.22 10.87 30.24
C VAL A 10 12.70 10.25 31.56
N ALA A 11 11.45 10.50 31.96
CA ALA A 11 10.90 9.98 33.22
C ALA A 11 10.73 8.45 33.24
N ALA A 12 10.54 7.82 32.08
CA ALA A 12 10.38 6.36 32.02
C ALA A 12 10.83 5.79 30.65
N PRO A 13 12.15 5.81 30.34
CA PRO A 13 12.66 5.42 29.02
C PRO A 13 12.29 3.97 28.65
N LYS A 14 12.31 3.04 29.62
CA LYS A 14 11.92 1.64 29.39
C LYS A 14 10.45 1.49 28.99
N ARG A 15 9.55 2.31 29.53
CA ARG A 15 8.12 2.26 29.19
C ARG A 15 7.86 2.75 27.77
N ILE A 16 8.61 3.75 27.33
CA ILE A 16 8.46 4.31 25.97
C ILE A 16 8.98 3.35 24.93
N ILE A 17 10.13 2.71 25.18
CA ILE A 17 10.65 1.67 24.31
C ILE A 17 9.66 0.50 24.23
N ALA A 18 9.13 0.05 25.38
CA ALA A 18 8.12 -1.01 25.39
C ALA A 18 6.87 -0.64 24.60
N ALA A 19 6.36 0.59 24.76
CA ALA A 19 5.21 1.09 24.01
C ALA A 19 5.49 1.13 22.50
N ALA A 20 6.67 1.63 22.10
CA ALA A 20 7.07 1.69 20.69
C ALA A 20 7.16 0.29 20.06
N VAL A 21 7.75 -0.68 20.77
CA VAL A 21 7.83 -2.07 20.31
C VAL A 21 6.45 -2.69 20.15
N VAL A 22 5.54 -2.48 21.11
CA VAL A 22 4.15 -2.95 21.01
C VAL A 22 3.46 -2.32 19.80
N LEU A 23 3.63 -1.02 19.59
CA LEU A 23 3.05 -0.31 18.45
C LEU A 23 3.57 -0.85 17.11
N MET A 24 4.87 -1.09 17.00
CA MET A 24 5.47 -1.73 15.83
C MET A 24 4.91 -3.13 15.58
N ALA A 25 4.78 -3.95 16.63
CA ALA A 25 4.25 -5.30 16.50
C ALA A 25 2.80 -5.29 16.01
N VAL A 26 1.96 -4.42 16.58
CA VAL A 26 0.57 -4.24 16.16
C VAL A 26 0.50 -3.78 14.71
N ALA A 27 1.27 -2.76 14.33
CA ALA A 27 1.33 -2.29 12.95
C ALA A 27 1.77 -3.38 11.99
N GLY A 28 2.75 -4.21 12.35
CA GLY A 28 3.21 -5.34 11.53
C GLY A 28 2.13 -6.40 11.31
N VAL A 29 1.39 -6.77 12.36
CA VAL A 29 0.27 -7.73 12.26
C VAL A 29 -0.85 -7.18 11.39
N LEU A 30 -1.20 -5.89 11.57
CA LEU A 30 -2.24 -5.23 10.78
C LEU A 30 -1.81 -4.99 9.33
N ALA A 31 -0.52 -4.83 9.06
CA ALA A 31 0.03 -4.66 7.73
C ALA A 31 0.28 -5.99 7.00
N ALA A 32 0.27 -7.13 7.69
CA ALA A 32 0.47 -8.44 7.06
C ALA A 32 -0.45 -8.71 5.84
N PRO A 33 -1.76 -8.38 5.84
CA PRO A 33 -2.62 -8.56 4.68
C PRO A 33 -2.48 -7.47 3.61
N VAL A 34 -1.65 -6.44 3.80
CA VAL A 34 -1.58 -5.29 2.88
C VAL A 34 -1.20 -5.70 1.45
N GLY A 35 -0.43 -6.77 1.28
CA GLY A 35 -0.07 -7.30 -0.03
C GLY A 35 -1.27 -7.75 -0.86
N SER A 36 -2.36 -8.19 -0.20
CA SER A 36 -3.62 -8.55 -0.88
C SER A 36 -4.53 -7.37 -1.16
N MET A 37 -4.32 -6.24 -0.46
CA MET A 37 -5.05 -4.99 -0.64
C MET A 37 -4.32 -4.03 -1.60
N LEU A 38 -3.08 -4.35 -1.96
CA LEU A 38 -2.31 -3.59 -2.93
C LEU A 38 -2.95 -3.77 -4.31
N SER A 39 -3.36 -2.64 -4.89
CA SER A 39 -3.75 -2.62 -6.30
C SER A 39 -2.56 -3.11 -7.14
N ALA A 40 -2.75 -4.21 -7.88
CA ALA A 40 -1.80 -4.68 -8.88
C ALA A 40 -1.79 -3.79 -10.15
N GLY A 41 -2.57 -2.70 -10.16
CA GLY A 41 -2.83 -1.85 -11.33
C GLY A 41 -2.66 -0.35 -11.07
N GLY A 42 -2.94 0.45 -12.10
CA GLY A 42 -2.68 1.90 -12.16
C GLY A 42 -1.96 2.32 -13.46
N PHE A 43 -1.63 1.36 -14.33
CA PHE A 43 -0.91 1.56 -15.59
C PHE A 43 -1.72 2.27 -16.68
N THR A 44 -3.01 2.48 -16.45
CA THR A 44 -3.93 3.02 -17.44
C THR A 44 -4.80 4.10 -16.82
N ASP A 45 -4.99 5.20 -17.54
CA ASP A 45 -5.87 6.28 -17.13
C ASP A 45 -7.34 5.81 -17.17
N PRO A 46 -8.10 5.87 -16.06
CA PRO A 46 -9.50 5.46 -16.03
C PRO A 46 -10.41 6.29 -16.95
N ASP A 47 -10.02 7.51 -17.32
CA ASP A 47 -10.80 8.41 -18.19
C ASP A 47 -10.41 8.30 -19.67
N ALA A 48 -9.38 7.52 -20.01
CA ALA A 48 -8.99 7.32 -21.40
C ALA A 48 -10.09 6.60 -22.20
N GLN A 49 -10.38 7.10 -23.41
CA GLN A 49 -11.36 6.49 -24.33
C GLN A 49 -11.03 5.03 -24.68
N SER A 50 -9.73 4.67 -24.74
CA SER A 50 -9.29 3.29 -24.94
C SER A 50 -9.70 2.37 -23.77
N ASN A 51 -9.66 2.88 -22.54
CA ASN A 51 -10.10 2.15 -21.35
C ASN A 51 -11.62 2.00 -21.27
N GLN A 52 -12.38 3.01 -21.70
CA GLN A 52 -13.84 2.91 -21.81
C GLN A 52 -14.27 1.90 -22.88
N ALA A 53 -13.64 1.92 -24.06
CA ALA A 53 -13.88 0.91 -25.10
C ALA A 53 -13.55 -0.51 -24.59
N ASN A 54 -12.47 -0.66 -23.82
CA ASN A 54 -12.12 -1.93 -23.20
C ASN A 54 -13.17 -2.44 -22.21
N ARG A 55 -13.74 -1.55 -21.38
CA ARG A 55 -14.81 -1.92 -20.43
C ARG A 55 -16.03 -2.48 -21.16
N VAL A 56 -16.43 -1.86 -22.28
CA VAL A 56 -17.53 -2.36 -23.10
C VAL A 56 -17.22 -3.75 -23.69
N LEU A 57 -15.98 -3.97 -24.16
CA LEU A 57 -15.54 -5.28 -24.66
C LEU A 57 -15.50 -6.37 -23.56
N ILE A 58 -15.13 -6.01 -22.34
CA ILE A 58 -15.15 -6.90 -21.16
C ILE A 58 -16.59 -7.23 -20.77
N ASP A 59 -17.45 -6.22 -20.64
CA ASP A 59 -18.81 -6.37 -20.10
C ASP A 59 -19.73 -7.14 -21.07
N GLU A 60 -19.64 -6.88 -22.38
CA GLU A 60 -20.50 -7.55 -23.36
C GLU A 60 -19.94 -8.88 -23.87
N PHE A 61 -18.63 -8.97 -24.09
CA PHE A 61 -18.02 -10.10 -24.79
C PHE A 61 -17.13 -10.95 -23.89
N GLY A 62 -16.95 -10.59 -22.62
CA GLY A 62 -16.07 -11.29 -21.68
C GLY A 62 -14.60 -11.27 -22.11
N ARG A 63 -14.21 -10.36 -23.02
CA ARG A 63 -12.87 -10.31 -23.61
C ARG A 63 -12.32 -8.89 -23.58
N GLY A 64 -11.46 -8.62 -22.59
CA GLY A 64 -10.70 -7.37 -22.49
C GLY A 64 -9.29 -7.47 -23.05
N PHE A 65 -8.62 -6.32 -23.14
CA PHE A 65 -7.20 -6.23 -23.46
C PHE A 65 -6.36 -7.07 -22.48
N VAL A 66 -5.44 -7.85 -23.04
CA VAL A 66 -4.43 -8.58 -22.27
C VAL A 66 -3.32 -7.60 -21.90
N ASN A 67 -3.11 -7.35 -20.60
CA ASN A 67 -2.02 -6.51 -20.13
C ASN A 67 -0.71 -7.31 -20.21
N LEU A 68 0.20 -6.91 -21.10
CA LEU A 68 1.44 -7.63 -21.40
C LEU A 68 2.61 -6.85 -20.76
N ASN A 69 2.99 -7.24 -19.54
CA ASN A 69 4.11 -6.61 -18.82
C ASN A 69 5.42 -7.33 -19.16
N LEU A 70 6.34 -6.62 -19.84
CA LEU A 70 7.68 -7.12 -20.14
C LEU A 70 8.67 -6.58 -19.11
N LEU A 71 9.18 -7.45 -18.24
CA LEU A 71 10.24 -7.10 -17.29
C LEU A 71 11.60 -7.25 -17.97
N VAL A 72 12.25 -6.13 -18.29
CA VAL A 72 13.62 -6.13 -18.81
C VAL A 72 14.57 -5.89 -17.63
N THR A 73 15.38 -6.90 -17.30
CA THR A 73 16.49 -6.76 -16.35
C THR A 73 17.78 -6.51 -17.13
N ALA A 74 18.52 -5.47 -16.78
CA ALA A 74 19.91 -5.30 -17.21
C ALA A 74 20.82 -6.04 -16.23
N ALA A 75 21.82 -6.76 -16.74
CA ALA A 75 22.82 -7.50 -15.97
C ALA A 75 23.94 -6.59 -15.46
#